data_AF-A0A7R9QGU1-F1
#
_entry.id   AF-A0A7R9QGU1-F1
#
_cell.length_a   1.000
_cell.length_b   1.000
_cell.length_c   1.000
_cell.angle_alpha   90.00
_cell.angle_beta   90.00
_cell.angle_gamma   90.00
#
_symmetry.space_group_name_H-M   'P 1'
#
loop_
_entity.id
_entity.type
_entity.pdbx_description
1 polymer ?
#
loop_
_entity_poly.entity_id
_entity_poly.type
_entity_poly.pdbx_seq_one_letter_code
_entity_poly.pdbx_strand_id
1 'polypeptide(L)'
;GLKFLNEQFGKCARPKVSWQIDPFGASLEMPSLYAQMGFDTHVYNRGPDHGEYIWNVSPDLNTRIFTTILHAHYSAPGGFNFENGNNMINDSNVQDKTNKFIENARNWNKDYGNINHVLVTMGDDFQYKTANFWFENMDRMIKEAKARHPDVNLMYSSPNCYVKAVNGLNHTFDERNVDYLSYWVGYYANRPALKYQDRLTNNILQAGKQMSVLARLDPSKTTAYMDEARNEVAVMTHHDAITGTSPQATSDDYTSRLQSGYAAAKQVIRKAYSYLKSKDSEKKVVLNDVYCDFLNITDC
;
A
#
# COMPACT_ATOMS: atom_id res chain seq x y z
N GLY A 1 8.79 -4.72 -3.91
CA GLY A 1 8.49 -4.22 -2.55
C GLY A 1 9.32 -4.92 -1.49
N LEU A 2 8.77 -5.94 -0.82
CA LEU A 2 9.40 -6.56 0.37
C LEU A 2 10.80 -7.14 0.13
N LYS A 3 11.03 -7.78 -1.03
CA LYS A 3 12.36 -8.28 -1.43
C LYS A 3 13.40 -7.15 -1.44
N PHE A 4 13.09 -6.03 -2.10
CA PHE A 4 13.96 -4.86 -2.16
C PHE A 4 14.28 -4.32 -0.76
N LEU A 5 13.29 -4.18 0.12
CA LEU A 5 13.52 -3.70 1.49
C LEU A 5 14.49 -4.61 2.25
N ASN A 6 14.31 -5.94 2.14
CA ASN A 6 15.19 -6.89 2.81
C ASN A 6 16.60 -6.90 2.21
N GLU A 7 16.74 -6.73 0.90
CA GLU A 7 18.06 -6.69 0.24
C GLU A 7 18.84 -5.41 0.55
N GLN A 8 18.15 -4.27 0.65
CA GLN A 8 18.81 -2.97 0.88
C GLN A 8 19.02 -2.66 2.37
N PHE A 9 18.07 -3.03 3.22
CA PHE A 9 18.03 -2.62 4.64
C PHE A 9 18.06 -3.80 5.61
N GLY A 10 18.09 -5.03 5.10
CA GLY A 10 18.17 -6.25 5.89
C GLY A 10 16.86 -6.65 6.56
N LYS A 11 16.93 -7.74 7.35
CA LYS A 11 15.76 -8.36 7.99
C LYS A 11 15.01 -7.43 8.95
N CYS A 12 15.72 -6.49 9.59
CA CYS A 12 15.14 -5.53 10.54
C CYS A 12 14.18 -4.52 9.88
N ALA A 13 14.31 -4.32 8.56
CA ALA A 13 13.45 -3.41 7.81
C ALA A 13 12.19 -4.08 7.26
N ARG A 14 11.95 -5.36 7.56
CA ARG A 14 10.72 -6.04 7.16
C ARG A 14 9.52 -5.35 7.82
N PRO A 15 8.57 -4.80 7.04
CA PRO A 15 7.40 -4.15 7.60
C PRO A 15 6.57 -5.13 8.43
N LYS A 16 6.04 -4.62 9.55
CA LYS A 16 5.12 -5.34 10.45
C LYS A 16 3.71 -4.75 10.47
N VAL A 17 3.57 -3.54 9.95
CA VAL A 17 2.30 -2.83 9.86
C VAL A 17 2.01 -2.56 8.39
N SER A 18 0.81 -2.89 7.96
CA SER A 18 0.31 -2.51 6.63
C SER A 18 -0.47 -1.20 6.74
N TRP A 19 -0.35 -0.35 5.72
CA TRP A 19 -0.86 1.03 5.74
C TRP A 19 -1.65 1.32 4.46
N GLN A 20 -2.96 1.11 4.50
CA GLN A 20 -3.90 1.26 3.39
C GLN A 20 -4.86 2.43 3.64
N ILE A 21 -4.30 3.64 3.69
CA ILE A 21 -5.07 4.84 4.02
C ILE A 21 -5.98 5.35 2.90
N ASP A 22 -5.78 4.94 1.66
CA ASP A 22 -6.48 5.51 0.51
C ASP A 22 -7.22 4.56 -0.45
N PRO A 23 -7.10 3.22 -0.37
CA PRO A 23 -8.02 2.33 -1.07
C PRO A 23 -9.49 2.60 -0.71
N PHE A 24 -10.38 2.55 -1.72
CA PHE A 24 -11.80 2.86 -1.57
C PHE A 24 -12.59 1.67 -0.99
N GLY A 25 -12.52 1.51 0.32
CA GLY A 25 -13.06 0.36 1.05
C GLY A 25 -11.96 -0.65 1.40
N ALA A 26 -12.32 -1.70 2.14
CA ALA A 26 -11.39 -2.73 2.58
C ALA A 26 -12.02 -4.12 2.46
N SER A 27 -11.32 -5.07 1.85
CA SER A 27 -11.71 -6.48 1.81
C SER A 27 -10.91 -7.31 2.81
N LEU A 28 -11.43 -8.47 3.21
CA LEU A 28 -10.77 -9.48 4.05
C LEU A 28 -9.52 -10.07 3.38
N GLU A 29 -9.49 -10.09 2.05
CA GLU A 29 -8.42 -10.73 1.26
C GLU A 29 -7.05 -10.08 1.52
N MET A 30 -6.95 -8.75 1.45
CA MET A 30 -5.68 -8.04 1.66
C MET A 30 -5.09 -8.25 3.06
N PRO A 31 -5.83 -8.04 4.16
CA PRO A 31 -5.33 -8.30 5.50
C PRO A 31 -5.12 -9.80 5.79
N SER A 32 -5.84 -10.72 5.14
CA SER A 32 -5.52 -12.15 5.18
C SER A 32 -4.15 -12.44 4.59
N LEU A 33 -3.81 -11.85 3.44
CA LEU A 33 -2.47 -11.95 2.86
C LEU A 33 -1.41 -11.31 3.76
N TYR A 34 -1.68 -10.15 4.36
CA TYR A 34 -0.76 -9.51 5.31
C TYR A 34 -0.49 -10.39 6.53
N ALA A 35 -1.51 -10.98 7.14
CA ALA A 35 -1.37 -11.90 8.27
C ALA A 35 -0.48 -13.10 7.89
N GLN A 36 -0.72 -13.72 6.74
CA GLN A 36 0.11 -14.83 6.23
C GLN A 36 1.54 -14.40 5.91
N MET A 37 1.75 -13.15 5.51
CA MET A 37 3.07 -12.54 5.34
C MET A 37 3.72 -12.11 6.65
N GLY A 38 3.12 -12.38 7.82
CA GLY A 38 3.68 -12.10 9.14
C GLY A 38 3.64 -10.62 9.54
N PHE A 39 2.68 -9.87 8.99
CA PHE A 39 2.31 -8.56 9.50
C PHE A 39 1.49 -8.73 10.78
N ASP A 40 1.73 -7.85 11.73
CA ASP A 40 1.08 -7.87 13.04
C ASP A 40 -0.16 -6.95 13.03
N THR A 41 -0.25 -6.00 12.10
CA THR A 41 -1.35 -5.02 12.05
C THR A 41 -1.72 -4.56 10.65
N HIS A 42 -3.00 -4.24 10.48
CA HIS A 42 -3.55 -3.53 9.34
C HIS A 42 -4.12 -2.17 9.74
N VAL A 43 -3.69 -1.11 9.06
CA VAL A 43 -4.26 0.23 9.25
C VAL A 43 -4.88 0.70 7.95
N TYR A 44 -6.12 1.19 8.02
CA TYR A 44 -6.81 1.79 6.89
C TYR A 44 -7.70 2.96 7.34
N ASN A 45 -8.28 3.70 6.40
CA ASN A 45 -9.03 4.93 6.70
C ASN A 45 -10.47 4.89 6.18
N ARG A 46 -10.67 4.44 4.94
CA ARG A 46 -11.98 4.50 4.26
C ARG A 46 -12.87 3.31 4.66
N GLY A 47 -13.18 3.20 5.95
CA GLY A 47 -14.04 2.17 6.55
C GLY A 47 -15.45 2.68 6.91
N PRO A 48 -16.31 1.82 7.48
CA PRO A 48 -17.68 2.20 7.87
C PRO A 48 -17.74 3.02 9.17
N ASP A 49 -16.69 2.94 9.98
CA ASP A 49 -16.55 3.57 11.29
C ASP A 49 -15.07 3.88 11.57
N HIS A 50 -14.72 4.22 12.81
CA HIS A 50 -13.36 4.40 13.28
C HIS A 50 -13.09 3.55 14.53
N GLY A 51 -11.82 3.29 14.83
CA GLY A 51 -11.41 2.60 16.05
C GLY A 51 -10.60 1.33 15.78
N GLU A 52 -10.54 0.45 16.78
CA GLU A 52 -9.63 -0.70 16.79
C GLU A 52 -10.35 -1.99 17.10
N TYR A 53 -9.99 -3.04 16.38
CA TYR A 53 -10.61 -4.36 16.51
C TYR A 53 -9.67 -5.47 16.04
N ILE A 54 -9.98 -6.71 16.40
CA ILE A 54 -9.38 -7.89 15.79
C ILE A 54 -10.18 -8.26 14.56
N TRP A 55 -9.54 -8.23 13.39
CA TRP A 55 -10.19 -8.68 12.16
C TRP A 55 -9.88 -10.15 11.93
N ASN A 56 -10.92 -10.99 12.01
CA ASN A 56 -10.89 -12.38 11.59
C ASN A 56 -11.03 -12.44 10.07
N VAL A 57 -9.89 -12.54 9.39
CA VAL A 57 -9.74 -12.28 7.95
C VAL A 57 -9.81 -13.54 7.10
N SER A 58 -9.71 -14.72 7.72
CA SER A 58 -10.06 -15.98 7.08
C SER A 58 -10.38 -17.02 8.16
N PRO A 59 -11.66 -17.40 8.32
CA PRO A 59 -12.04 -18.48 9.21
C PRO A 59 -11.37 -19.82 8.83
N ASP A 60 -11.27 -20.11 7.53
CA ASP A 60 -10.69 -21.35 7.01
C ASP A 60 -9.19 -21.48 7.32
N LEU A 61 -8.46 -20.37 7.26
CA LEU A 61 -7.03 -20.32 7.62
C LEU A 61 -6.81 -20.00 9.10
N ASN A 62 -7.88 -19.74 9.86
CA ASN A 62 -7.84 -19.22 11.24
C ASN A 62 -6.89 -18.01 11.37
N THR A 63 -6.92 -17.09 10.41
CA THR A 63 -6.07 -15.91 10.41
C THR A 63 -6.80 -14.71 10.98
N ARG A 64 -6.14 -14.04 11.93
CA ARG A 64 -6.59 -12.81 12.57
C ARG A 64 -5.50 -11.75 12.46
N ILE A 65 -5.89 -10.48 12.38
CA ILE A 65 -4.94 -9.37 12.40
C ILE A 65 -5.54 -8.19 13.16
N PHE A 66 -4.75 -7.59 14.05
CA PHE A 66 -5.13 -6.36 14.71
C PHE A 66 -5.33 -5.27 13.66
N THR A 67 -6.44 -4.56 13.73
CA THR A 67 -6.83 -3.60 12.72
C THR A 67 -7.23 -2.28 13.34
N THR A 68 -6.69 -1.19 12.78
CA THR A 68 -7.03 0.19 13.15
C THR A 68 -7.69 0.86 11.95
N ILE A 69 -8.90 1.42 12.16
CA ILE A 69 -9.48 2.42 11.26
C ILE A 69 -9.17 3.80 11.84
N LEU A 70 -8.51 4.65 11.05
CA LEU A 70 -8.17 6.00 11.47
C LEU A 70 -9.43 6.81 11.85
N HIS A 71 -9.31 7.60 12.92
CA HIS A 71 -10.44 8.35 13.48
C HIS A 71 -11.13 9.32 12.51
N ALA A 72 -10.36 10.11 11.76
CA ALA A 72 -10.89 11.19 10.92
C ALA A 72 -10.57 10.94 9.44
N HIS A 73 -9.36 11.33 9.06
CA HIS A 73 -8.79 11.15 7.73
C HIS A 73 -7.33 10.76 7.92
N TYR A 74 -6.63 10.43 6.84
CA TYR A 74 -5.17 10.25 6.88
C TYR A 74 -4.38 11.57 6.92
N SER A 75 -5.10 12.70 6.87
CA SER A 75 -4.53 14.04 6.96
C SER A 75 -4.19 14.43 8.41
N ALA A 76 -3.35 15.46 8.56
CA ALA A 76 -3.17 16.16 9.81
C ALA A 76 -4.51 16.71 10.32
N PRO A 77 -4.75 16.76 11.64
CA PRO A 77 -5.97 17.34 12.19
C PRO A 77 -6.17 18.78 11.70
N GLY A 78 -7.42 19.23 11.60
CA GLY A 78 -7.76 20.57 11.11
C GLY A 78 -7.04 21.68 11.88
N GLY A 79 -6.23 22.47 11.16
CA GLY A 79 -5.39 23.54 11.73
C GLY A 79 -3.95 23.13 12.06
N PHE A 80 -3.55 21.90 11.72
CA PHE A 80 -2.20 21.35 11.98
C PHE A 80 -1.47 20.89 10.70
N ASN A 81 -1.92 21.36 9.53
CA ASN A 81 -1.11 21.27 8.32
C ASN A 81 -0.11 22.44 8.31
N PHE A 82 1.18 22.10 8.27
CA PHE A 82 2.30 23.04 8.36
C PHE A 82 3.02 23.29 7.01
N GLU A 83 2.48 22.82 5.89
CA GLU A 83 3.04 23.17 4.58
C GLU A 83 2.66 24.57 4.12
N ASN A 84 3.49 25.11 3.22
CA ASN A 84 3.27 26.39 2.55
C ASN A 84 3.11 27.58 3.51
N GLY A 85 3.67 27.48 4.73
CA GLY A 85 3.57 28.50 5.77
C GLY A 85 2.19 28.57 6.44
N ASN A 86 1.30 27.62 6.18
CA ASN A 86 -0.01 27.56 6.80
C ASN A 86 0.12 27.16 8.27
N ASN A 87 -0.68 27.81 9.12
CA ASN A 87 -0.86 27.42 10.53
C ASN A 87 0.45 27.16 11.30
N MET A 88 1.53 27.90 10.99
CA MET A 88 2.79 27.79 11.74
C MET A 88 2.57 28.12 13.23
N ILE A 89 3.36 27.48 14.07
CA ILE A 89 3.37 27.60 15.52
C ILE A 89 4.45 28.58 15.90
N ASN A 90 4.07 29.56 16.71
CA ASN A 90 4.93 30.60 17.23
C ASN A 90 4.62 30.82 18.72
N ASP A 91 5.36 31.73 19.35
CA ASP A 91 5.31 31.91 20.79
C ASP A 91 3.96 32.46 21.27
N SER A 92 3.18 33.11 20.40
CA SER A 92 1.85 33.63 20.75
C SER A 92 0.72 32.61 20.61
N ASN A 93 0.89 31.55 19.82
CA ASN A 93 -0.18 30.57 19.54
C ASN A 93 0.12 29.13 20.00
N VAL A 94 1.35 28.85 20.45
CA VAL A 94 1.80 27.49 20.81
C VAL A 94 0.94 26.87 21.90
N GLN A 95 0.54 27.64 22.90
CA GLN A 95 -0.32 27.17 23.99
C GLN A 95 -1.69 26.73 23.46
N ASP A 96 -2.40 27.63 22.76
CA ASP A 96 -3.76 27.37 22.29
C ASP A 96 -3.82 26.23 21.27
N LYS A 97 -2.83 26.16 20.38
CA LYS A 97 -2.74 25.06 19.42
C LYS A 97 -2.44 23.73 20.10
N THR A 98 -1.54 23.71 21.09
CA THR A 98 -1.23 22.48 21.83
C THR A 98 -2.45 22.01 22.64
N ASN A 99 -3.16 22.93 23.30
CA ASN A 99 -4.42 22.64 24.01
C ASN A 99 -5.45 21.99 23.07
N LYS A 100 -5.67 22.62 21.90
CA LYS A 100 -6.61 22.11 20.89
C LYS A 100 -6.20 20.73 20.36
N PHE A 101 -4.90 20.51 20.13
CA PHE A 101 -4.38 19.21 19.68
C PHE A 101 -4.66 18.12 20.71
N ILE A 102 -4.38 18.41 21.98
CA ILE A 102 -4.60 17.49 23.09
C ILE A 102 -6.10 17.22 23.30
N GLU A 103 -6.95 18.24 23.19
CA GLU A 103 -8.40 18.08 23.29
C GLU A 103 -8.95 17.17 22.18
N ASN A 104 -8.49 17.37 20.93
CA ASN A 104 -8.81 16.46 19.84
C ASN A 104 -8.38 15.02 20.17
N ALA A 105 -7.12 14.83 20.60
CA ALA A 105 -6.62 13.50 20.95
C ALA A 105 -7.42 12.85 22.08
N ARG A 106 -7.77 13.59 23.14
CA ARG A 106 -8.62 13.09 24.24
C ARG A 106 -10.02 12.68 23.76
N ASN A 107 -10.59 13.41 22.81
CA ASN A 107 -11.86 13.04 22.21
C ASN A 107 -11.72 11.76 21.37
N TRP A 108 -10.68 11.67 20.55
CA TRP A 108 -10.43 10.51 19.69
C TRP A 108 -10.12 9.25 20.49
N ASN A 109 -9.51 9.37 21.68
CA ASN A 109 -9.26 8.24 22.58
C ASN A 109 -10.53 7.42 22.87
N LYS A 110 -11.72 8.03 22.81
CA LYS A 110 -12.99 7.32 22.98
C LYS A 110 -13.22 6.27 21.89
N ASP A 111 -12.84 6.58 20.66
CA ASP A 111 -12.99 5.70 19.51
C ASP A 111 -11.91 4.62 19.47
N TYR A 112 -10.74 4.92 20.06
CA TYR A 112 -9.67 3.95 20.33
C TYR A 112 -9.91 3.18 21.66
N GLY A 113 -11.16 2.99 22.08
CA GLY A 113 -11.49 2.15 23.24
C GLY A 113 -11.06 2.68 24.61
N ASN A 114 -10.75 3.97 24.72
CA ASN A 114 -10.23 4.64 25.93
C ASN A 114 -8.96 3.99 26.49
N ILE A 115 -8.07 3.49 25.62
CA ILE A 115 -6.84 2.79 26.02
C ILE A 115 -5.66 3.72 26.36
N ASN A 116 -5.87 5.04 26.33
CA ASN A 116 -4.87 6.09 26.59
C ASN A 116 -3.73 6.16 25.56
N HIS A 117 -3.93 5.58 24.38
CA HIS A 117 -3.01 5.65 23.26
C HIS A 117 -3.79 6.03 21.99
N VAL A 118 -3.43 7.18 21.41
CA VAL A 118 -4.11 7.72 20.22
C VAL A 118 -3.11 7.86 19.09
N LEU A 119 -3.41 7.21 17.96
CA LEU A 119 -2.68 7.41 16.73
C LEU A 119 -3.17 8.68 16.04
N VAL A 120 -2.27 9.64 15.82
CA VAL A 120 -2.55 10.86 15.07
C VAL A 120 -1.67 10.89 13.82
N THR A 121 -2.29 10.91 12.65
CA THR A 121 -1.60 11.10 11.38
C THR A 121 -1.21 12.56 11.23
N MET A 122 0.07 12.83 10.97
CA MET A 122 0.60 14.18 10.75
C MET A 122 1.15 14.25 9.33
N GLY A 123 0.30 14.46 8.35
CA GLY A 123 0.67 14.48 6.93
C GLY A 123 -0.53 14.73 6.03
N ASP A 124 -0.37 14.55 4.73
CA ASP A 124 -1.44 14.55 3.73
C ASP A 124 -0.83 14.12 2.37
N ASP A 125 -1.61 14.17 1.31
CA ASP A 125 -1.17 14.00 -0.06
C ASP A 125 0.06 14.86 -0.38
N PHE A 126 1.16 14.18 -0.76
CA PHE A 126 2.42 14.78 -1.18
C PHE A 126 2.99 15.87 -0.25
N GLN A 127 2.72 15.77 1.06
CA GLN A 127 3.31 16.67 2.07
C GLN A 127 4.76 16.28 2.41
N TYR A 128 5.38 17.04 3.31
CA TYR A 128 6.80 16.99 3.69
C TYR A 128 7.77 17.40 2.57
N LYS A 129 7.34 18.24 1.61
CA LYS A 129 8.22 18.86 0.61
C LYS A 129 9.33 19.68 1.27
N THR A 130 8.95 20.40 2.33
CA THR A 130 9.87 21.05 3.26
C THR A 130 9.64 20.47 4.64
N ALA A 131 10.26 19.33 4.93
CA ALA A 131 10.05 18.58 6.16
C ALA A 131 10.32 19.39 7.44
N ASN A 132 11.24 20.38 7.40
CA ASN A 132 11.55 21.24 8.54
C ASN A 132 10.31 21.98 9.07
N PHE A 133 9.38 22.40 8.21
CA PHE A 133 8.16 23.06 8.69
C PHE A 133 7.31 22.11 9.53
N TRP A 134 7.25 20.83 9.20
CA TRP A 134 6.52 19.86 10.01
C TRP A 134 7.22 19.61 11.34
N PHE A 135 8.52 19.31 11.30
CA PHE A 135 9.29 18.95 12.49
C PHE A 135 9.43 20.12 13.48
N GLU A 136 9.73 21.34 13.03
CA GLU A 136 9.87 22.48 13.94
C GLU A 136 8.56 22.81 14.68
N ASN A 137 7.42 22.71 14.02
CA ASN A 137 6.12 22.94 14.64
C ASN A 137 5.73 21.82 15.59
N MET A 138 5.96 20.56 15.22
CA MET A 138 5.74 19.42 16.10
C MET A 138 6.64 19.45 17.33
N ASP A 139 7.91 19.83 17.20
CA ASP A 139 8.84 20.01 18.32
C ASP A 139 8.35 21.07 19.31
N ARG A 140 7.82 22.20 18.80
CA ARG A 140 7.21 23.24 19.62
C ARG A 140 6.01 22.71 20.40
N MET A 141 5.11 21.95 19.77
CA MET A 141 3.96 21.33 20.46
C MET A 141 4.39 20.30 21.50
N ILE A 142 5.35 19.42 21.17
CA ILE A 142 5.87 18.40 22.09
C ILE A 142 6.48 19.07 23.33
N LYS A 143 7.27 20.13 23.14
CA LYS A 143 7.86 20.90 24.22
C LYS A 143 6.80 21.56 25.10
N GLU A 144 5.81 22.19 24.49
CA GLU A 144 4.71 22.85 25.21
C GLU A 144 3.85 21.84 25.99
N ALA A 145 3.50 20.72 25.37
CA ALA A 145 2.76 19.62 25.99
C ALA A 145 3.49 19.10 27.23
N LYS A 146 4.80 18.83 27.11
CA LYS A 146 5.64 18.38 28.23
C LYS A 146 5.69 19.40 29.38
N ALA A 147 5.64 20.70 29.08
CA ALA A 147 5.73 21.75 30.10
C ALA A 147 4.39 22.01 30.82
N ARG A 148 3.25 21.85 30.14
CA ARG A 148 1.94 22.29 30.65
C ARG A 148 0.89 21.20 30.81
N HIS A 149 1.11 20.01 30.27
CA HIS A 149 0.18 18.89 30.30
C HIS A 149 0.89 17.64 30.87
N PRO A 150 1.16 17.59 32.18
CA PRO A 150 1.90 16.48 32.80
C PRO A 150 1.16 15.14 32.71
N ASP A 151 -0.15 15.16 32.44
CA ASP A 151 -0.98 13.98 32.21
C ASP A 151 -0.90 13.44 30.77
N VAL A 152 -0.23 14.15 29.85
CA VAL A 152 -0.15 13.79 28.43
C VAL A 152 1.30 13.61 28.01
N ASN A 153 1.58 12.50 27.31
CA ASN A 153 2.85 12.28 26.63
C ASN A 153 2.69 12.42 25.11
N LEU A 154 2.93 13.63 24.59
CA LEU A 154 2.96 13.89 23.15
C LEU A 154 4.36 13.62 22.60
N MET A 155 4.49 12.75 21.59
CA MET A 155 5.78 12.36 21.03
C MET A 155 5.67 11.95 19.56
N TYR A 156 6.80 12.01 18.84
CA TYR A 156 6.92 11.31 17.56
C TYR A 156 6.73 9.81 17.74
N SER A 157 6.10 9.19 16.76
CA SER A 157 5.88 7.75 16.74
C SER A 157 5.92 7.22 15.32
N SER A 158 5.80 5.91 15.19
CA SER A 158 5.54 5.21 13.94
C SER A 158 4.36 4.26 14.15
N PRO A 159 3.68 3.80 13.09
CA PRO A 159 2.63 2.79 13.23
C PRO A 159 3.11 1.54 13.99
N ASN A 160 4.36 1.13 13.78
CA ASN A 160 4.96 0.00 14.49
C ASN A 160 5.15 0.26 16.00
N CYS A 161 5.59 1.46 16.38
CA CYS A 161 5.73 1.83 17.80
C CYS A 161 4.37 1.94 18.49
N TYR A 162 3.37 2.49 17.81
CA TYR A 162 2.00 2.59 18.32
C TYR A 162 1.41 1.21 18.59
N VAL A 163 1.43 0.32 17.59
CA VAL A 163 0.94 -1.06 17.72
C VAL A 163 1.65 -1.81 18.85
N LYS A 164 2.97 -1.65 18.97
CA LYS A 164 3.72 -2.27 20.06
C LYS A 164 3.25 -1.78 21.44
N ALA A 165 2.92 -0.50 21.57
CA ALA A 165 2.37 0.05 22.81
C ALA A 165 0.97 -0.52 23.09
N VAL A 166 0.09 -0.54 22.09
CA VAL A 166 -1.29 -1.06 22.20
C VAL A 166 -1.31 -2.55 22.53
N ASN A 167 -0.51 -3.37 21.84
CA ASN A 167 -0.38 -4.81 22.12
C ASN A 167 0.19 -5.11 23.51
N GLY A 168 0.87 -4.16 24.15
CA GLY A 168 1.36 -4.29 25.53
C GLY A 168 0.27 -4.07 26.59
N LEU A 169 -0.92 -3.63 26.20
CA LEU A 169 -2.03 -3.38 27.10
C LEU A 169 -2.83 -4.66 27.34
N ASN A 170 -3.34 -4.83 28.56
CA ASN A 170 -4.30 -5.90 28.87
C ASN A 170 -5.74 -5.45 28.48
N HIS A 171 -5.93 -5.16 27.20
CA HIS A 171 -7.21 -4.71 26.63
C HIS A 171 -7.79 -5.77 25.71
N THR A 172 -9.11 -5.98 25.77
CA THR A 172 -9.83 -6.90 24.88
C THR A 172 -10.50 -6.08 23.79
N PHE A 173 -10.22 -6.43 22.54
CA PHE A 173 -10.81 -5.78 21.38
C PHE A 173 -11.95 -6.62 20.81
N ASP A 174 -12.95 -5.96 20.24
CA ASP A 174 -14.03 -6.64 19.52
C ASP A 174 -13.48 -7.42 18.32
N GLU A 175 -14.10 -8.55 17.99
CA GLU A 175 -13.78 -9.31 16.78
C GLU A 175 -14.77 -8.98 15.66
N ARG A 176 -14.26 -8.77 14.44
CA ARG A 176 -15.07 -8.53 13.22
C ARG A 176 -14.66 -9.50 12.13
N ASN A 177 -15.56 -9.83 11.19
CA ASN A 177 -15.31 -10.83 10.13
C ASN A 177 -16.02 -10.51 8.79
N VAL A 178 -16.28 -9.24 8.51
CA VAL A 178 -17.00 -8.80 7.29
C VAL A 178 -16.10 -7.96 6.39
N ASP A 179 -16.41 -7.94 5.09
CA ASP A 179 -15.86 -6.97 4.14
C ASP A 179 -16.48 -5.59 4.34
N TYR A 180 -15.68 -4.54 4.11
CA TYR A 180 -16.10 -3.15 4.14
C TYR A 180 -15.99 -2.52 2.76
N LEU A 181 -16.80 -3.03 1.83
CA LEU A 181 -16.82 -2.56 0.45
C LEU A 181 -17.48 -1.17 0.35
N SER A 182 -16.92 -0.33 -0.53
CA SER A 182 -17.38 1.04 -0.70
C SER A 182 -18.67 1.12 -1.53
N TYR A 183 -19.49 2.13 -1.24
CA TYR A 183 -20.59 2.58 -2.11
C TYR A 183 -20.10 3.27 -3.39
N TRP A 184 -18.80 3.57 -3.49
CA TRP A 184 -18.18 4.18 -4.66
C TRP A 184 -17.98 3.15 -5.78
N VAL A 185 -19.05 2.44 -6.14
CA VAL A 185 -19.00 1.24 -6.99
C VAL A 185 -18.66 1.54 -8.46
N GLY A 186 -18.64 2.81 -8.87
CA GLY A 186 -18.30 3.20 -10.23
C GLY A 186 -16.89 2.74 -10.66
N TYR A 187 -15.92 2.77 -9.74
CA TYR A 187 -14.54 2.36 -10.06
C TYR A 187 -14.41 0.85 -10.33
N TYR A 188 -15.40 0.03 -9.94
CA TYR A 188 -15.41 -1.40 -10.25
C TYR A 188 -15.49 -1.66 -11.76
N ALA A 189 -16.14 -0.78 -12.52
CA ALA A 189 -16.32 -0.93 -13.97
C ALA A 189 -15.59 0.14 -14.80
N ASN A 190 -15.13 1.24 -14.19
CA ASN A 190 -14.48 2.34 -14.91
C ASN A 190 -13.24 1.86 -15.69
N ARG A 191 -12.98 2.42 -16.89
CA ARG A 191 -11.87 2.03 -17.78
C ARG A 191 -11.72 0.50 -17.96
N PRO A 192 -12.74 -0.21 -18.48
CA PRO A 192 -12.74 -1.67 -18.54
C PRO A 192 -11.65 -2.24 -19.46
N ALA A 193 -11.26 -1.52 -20.53
CA ALA A 193 -10.16 -1.92 -21.40
C ALA A 193 -8.81 -1.97 -20.65
N LEU A 194 -8.54 -1.00 -19.77
CA LEU A 194 -7.34 -0.97 -18.94
C LEU A 194 -7.33 -2.12 -17.94
N LYS A 195 -8.47 -2.38 -17.28
CA LYS A 195 -8.66 -3.53 -16.37
C LYS A 195 -8.43 -4.87 -17.09
N TYR A 196 -8.94 -5.01 -18.32
CA TYR A 196 -8.70 -6.19 -19.15
C TYR A 196 -7.21 -6.34 -19.48
N GLN A 197 -6.55 -5.26 -19.90
CA GLN A 197 -5.14 -5.28 -20.25
C GLN A 197 -4.25 -5.65 -19.05
N ASP A 198 -4.55 -5.16 -17.84
CA ASP A 198 -3.87 -5.58 -16.61
C ASP A 198 -3.93 -7.10 -16.43
N ARG A 199 -5.13 -7.69 -16.56
CA ARG A 199 -5.32 -9.14 -16.43
C ARG A 199 -4.58 -9.92 -17.50
N LEU A 200 -4.63 -9.46 -18.75
CA LEU A 200 -3.90 -10.05 -19.86
C LEU A 200 -2.38 -10.03 -19.62
N THR A 201 -1.83 -8.87 -19.25
CA THR A 201 -0.40 -8.70 -18.98
C THR A 201 0.05 -9.51 -17.78
N ASN A 202 -0.72 -9.52 -16.69
CA ASN A 202 -0.41 -10.37 -15.53
C ASN A 202 -0.42 -11.85 -15.91
N ASN A 203 -1.36 -12.32 -16.74
CA ASN A 203 -1.38 -13.71 -17.21
C ASN A 203 -0.10 -14.08 -17.96
N ILE A 204 0.31 -13.25 -18.94
CA ILE A 204 1.55 -13.47 -19.69
C ILE A 204 2.78 -13.39 -18.79
N LEU A 205 2.79 -12.49 -17.79
CA LEU A 205 3.85 -12.46 -16.79
C LEU A 205 3.94 -13.78 -16.01
N GLN A 206 2.81 -14.36 -15.55
CA GLN A 206 2.84 -15.63 -14.84
C GLN A 206 3.31 -16.77 -15.75
N ALA A 207 2.85 -16.83 -17.00
CA ALA A 207 3.31 -17.81 -17.98
C ALA A 207 4.82 -17.69 -18.22
N GLY A 208 5.34 -16.47 -18.40
CA GLY A 208 6.77 -16.21 -18.55
C GLY A 208 7.60 -16.66 -17.35
N LYS A 209 7.11 -16.47 -16.12
CA LYS A 209 7.76 -16.99 -14.91
C LYS A 209 7.83 -18.52 -14.92
N GLN A 210 6.71 -19.20 -15.19
CA GLN A 210 6.67 -20.67 -15.21
C GLN A 210 7.56 -21.25 -16.30
N MET A 211 7.47 -20.71 -17.52
CA MET A 211 8.27 -21.18 -18.65
C MET A 211 9.76 -20.92 -18.46
N SER A 212 10.15 -19.81 -17.84
CA SER A 212 11.58 -19.55 -17.56
C SER A 212 12.18 -20.58 -16.61
N VAL A 213 11.42 -21.04 -15.61
CA VAL A 213 11.83 -22.12 -14.70
C VAL A 213 11.88 -23.47 -15.42
N LEU A 214 10.84 -23.82 -16.19
CA LEU A 214 10.76 -25.08 -16.94
C LEU A 214 11.91 -25.22 -17.96
N ALA A 215 12.22 -24.13 -18.66
CA ALA A 215 13.32 -24.07 -19.62
C ALA A 215 14.69 -23.84 -18.96
N ARG A 216 14.76 -23.70 -17.62
CA ARG A 216 15.99 -23.44 -16.85
C ARG A 216 16.80 -22.29 -17.46
N LEU A 217 16.11 -21.21 -17.85
CA LEU A 217 16.76 -20.08 -18.51
C LEU A 217 17.77 -19.43 -17.57
N ASP A 218 18.90 -19.04 -18.14
CA ASP A 218 19.94 -18.27 -17.46
C ASP A 218 19.36 -16.92 -16.97
N PRO A 219 19.27 -16.70 -15.64
CA PRO A 219 18.69 -15.48 -15.09
C PRO A 219 19.41 -14.21 -15.56
N SER A 220 20.71 -14.27 -15.86
CA SER A 220 21.47 -13.10 -16.34
C SER A 220 20.94 -12.55 -17.67
N LYS A 221 20.21 -13.37 -18.45
CA LYS A 221 19.66 -13.03 -19.77
C LYS A 221 18.16 -12.70 -19.75
N THR A 222 17.48 -12.93 -18.63
CA THR A 222 16.02 -12.79 -18.52
C THR A 222 15.55 -11.94 -17.36
N THR A 223 16.39 -11.68 -16.35
CA THR A 223 16.00 -10.95 -15.15
C THR A 223 15.51 -9.54 -15.47
N ALA A 224 16.20 -8.81 -16.35
CA ALA A 224 15.79 -7.46 -16.75
C ALA A 224 14.36 -7.43 -17.33
N TYR A 225 14.03 -8.35 -18.27
CA TYR A 225 12.68 -8.46 -18.83
C TYR A 225 11.63 -8.85 -17.79
N MET A 226 11.98 -9.76 -16.87
CA MET A 226 11.06 -10.18 -15.82
C MET A 226 10.83 -9.07 -14.80
N ASP A 227 11.85 -8.29 -14.46
CA ASP A 227 11.73 -7.18 -13.53
C ASP A 227 10.93 -6.03 -14.14
N GLU A 228 11.15 -5.69 -15.41
CA GLU A 228 10.29 -4.76 -16.15
C GLU A 228 8.83 -5.21 -16.12
N ALA A 229 8.54 -6.45 -16.54
CA ALA A 229 7.18 -6.97 -16.56
C ALA A 229 6.53 -7.01 -15.16
N ARG A 230 7.29 -7.35 -14.10
CA ARG A 230 6.80 -7.31 -12.71
C ARG A 230 6.50 -5.88 -12.26
N ASN A 231 7.38 -4.94 -12.58
CA ASN A 231 7.25 -3.55 -12.14
C ASN A 231 6.04 -2.90 -12.79
N GLU A 232 5.85 -3.04 -14.11
CA GLU A 232 4.73 -2.40 -14.79
C GLU A 232 3.37 -2.98 -14.38
N VAL A 233 3.27 -4.31 -14.16
CA VAL A 233 2.06 -4.91 -13.58
C VAL A 233 1.87 -4.49 -12.11
N ALA A 234 2.95 -4.34 -11.34
CA ALA A 234 2.83 -3.90 -9.95
C ALA A 234 2.33 -2.46 -9.83
N VAL A 235 2.74 -1.55 -10.72
CA VAL A 235 2.23 -0.16 -10.75
C VAL A 235 0.71 -0.14 -10.93
N MET A 236 0.13 -1.06 -11.71
CA MET A 236 -1.32 -1.16 -11.88
C MET A 236 -2.08 -1.47 -10.59
N THR A 237 -1.43 -2.02 -9.57
CA THR A 237 -2.06 -2.26 -8.26
C THR A 237 -2.25 -0.99 -7.43
N HIS A 238 -1.77 0.16 -7.91
CA HIS A 238 -2.08 1.47 -7.34
C HIS A 238 -3.60 1.72 -7.32
N HIS A 239 -4.10 2.33 -6.25
CA HIS A 239 -5.53 2.56 -6.02
C HIS A 239 -6.16 3.60 -6.96
N ASP A 240 -5.38 4.33 -7.77
CA ASP A 240 -5.89 5.11 -8.91
C ASP A 240 -5.60 4.53 -10.30
N ALA A 241 -4.82 3.44 -10.37
CA ALA A 241 -4.48 2.80 -11.63
C ALA A 241 -5.57 1.82 -12.07
N ILE A 242 -5.63 0.62 -11.47
CA ILE A 242 -6.61 -0.40 -11.86
C ILE A 242 -8.06 0.04 -11.61
N THR A 243 -8.31 0.90 -10.63
CA THR A 243 -9.62 1.49 -10.36
C THR A 243 -10.07 2.43 -11.48
N GLY A 244 -9.12 3.00 -12.22
CA GLY A 244 -9.35 3.92 -13.33
C GLY A 244 -9.69 5.35 -12.90
N THR A 245 -9.43 5.71 -11.64
CA THR A 245 -9.74 7.03 -11.07
C THR A 245 -8.69 8.10 -11.38
N SER A 246 -7.63 7.78 -12.13
CA SER A 246 -6.64 8.75 -12.59
C SER A 246 -7.12 9.61 -13.78
N PRO A 247 -6.51 10.80 -14.00
CA PRO A 247 -6.65 11.57 -15.22
C PRO A 247 -6.28 10.76 -16.48
N GLN A 248 -6.77 11.21 -17.65
CA GLN A 248 -6.57 10.49 -18.92
C GLN A 248 -5.10 10.29 -19.25
N ALA A 249 -4.27 11.34 -19.17
CA ALA A 249 -2.84 11.25 -19.48
C ALA A 249 -2.10 10.23 -18.59
N THR A 250 -2.47 10.14 -17.31
CA THR A 250 -1.94 9.12 -16.39
C THR A 250 -2.41 7.71 -16.77
N SER A 251 -3.67 7.57 -17.19
CA SER A 251 -4.21 6.30 -17.69
C SER A 251 -3.54 5.85 -18.99
N ASP A 252 -3.14 6.78 -19.85
CA ASP A 252 -2.41 6.49 -21.08
C ASP A 252 -0.98 6.02 -20.76
N ASP A 253 -0.32 6.62 -19.76
CA ASP A 253 0.95 6.13 -19.23
C ASP A 253 0.84 4.70 -18.68
N TYR A 254 -0.19 4.41 -17.87
CA TYR A 254 -0.46 3.04 -17.40
C TYR A 254 -0.66 2.04 -18.54
N THR A 255 -1.35 2.44 -19.61
CA THR A 255 -1.55 1.62 -20.80
C THR A 255 -0.21 1.33 -21.49
N SER A 256 0.63 2.35 -21.67
CA SER A 256 1.98 2.24 -22.25
C SER A 256 2.88 1.31 -21.43
N ARG A 257 2.87 1.48 -20.10
CA ARG A 257 3.58 0.61 -19.15
C ARG A 257 3.17 -0.85 -19.28
N LEU A 258 1.86 -1.12 -19.30
CA LEU A 258 1.34 -2.48 -19.49
C LEU A 258 1.76 -3.08 -20.84
N GLN A 259 1.83 -2.29 -21.90
CA GLN A 259 2.36 -2.74 -23.20
C GLN A 259 3.84 -3.12 -23.11
N SER A 260 4.65 -2.31 -22.41
CA SER A 260 6.07 -2.59 -22.16
C SER A 260 6.23 -3.90 -21.37
N GLY A 261 5.51 -4.04 -20.25
CA GLY A 261 5.55 -5.25 -19.43
C GLY A 261 5.07 -6.50 -20.16
N TYR A 262 4.05 -6.37 -21.01
CA TYR A 262 3.57 -7.45 -21.88
C TYR A 262 4.63 -7.88 -22.88
N ALA A 263 5.26 -6.92 -23.57
CA ALA A 263 6.34 -7.20 -24.52
C ALA A 263 7.54 -7.87 -23.84
N ALA A 264 7.95 -7.37 -22.67
CA ALA A 264 9.05 -7.93 -21.89
C ALA A 264 8.78 -9.38 -21.45
N ALA A 265 7.57 -9.67 -20.94
CA ALA A 265 7.19 -11.03 -20.57
C ALA A 265 7.18 -11.99 -21.78
N LYS A 266 6.68 -11.55 -22.94
CA LYS A 266 6.73 -12.32 -24.19
C LYS A 266 8.16 -12.65 -24.63
N GLN A 267 9.14 -11.78 -24.40
CA GLN A 267 10.55 -12.09 -24.74
C GLN A 267 11.07 -13.29 -23.95
N VAL A 268 10.69 -13.41 -22.68
CA VAL A 268 11.07 -14.55 -21.84
C VAL A 268 10.36 -15.82 -22.30
N ILE A 269 9.07 -15.74 -22.62
CA ILE A 269 8.34 -16.89 -23.17
C ILE A 269 8.96 -17.35 -24.48
N ARG A 270 9.32 -16.44 -25.40
CA ARG A 270 9.98 -16.80 -26.67
C ARG A 270 11.30 -17.53 -26.44
N LYS A 271 12.14 -17.04 -25.53
CA LYS A 271 13.41 -17.69 -25.17
C LYS A 271 13.16 -19.09 -24.58
N ALA A 272 12.20 -19.21 -23.66
CA ALA A 272 11.85 -20.48 -23.03
C ALA A 272 11.29 -21.49 -24.04
N TYR A 273 10.38 -21.04 -24.89
CA TYR A 273 9.76 -21.87 -25.91
C TYR A 273 10.76 -22.36 -26.96
N SER A 274 11.69 -21.50 -27.40
CA SER A 274 12.78 -21.89 -28.31
C SER A 274 13.62 -23.02 -27.72
N TYR A 275 14.01 -22.87 -26.43
CA TYR A 275 14.78 -23.88 -25.71
C TYR A 275 14.01 -25.20 -25.53
N LEU A 276 12.74 -25.13 -25.11
CA LEU A 276 11.92 -26.33 -24.88
C LEU A 276 11.62 -27.08 -26.19
N LYS A 277 11.46 -26.36 -27.30
CA LYS A 277 11.21 -26.93 -28.62
C LYS A 277 12.45 -27.59 -29.23
N SER A 278 13.65 -27.05 -28.99
CA SER A 278 14.89 -27.59 -29.55
C SER A 278 15.30 -28.94 -28.94
N LYS A 279 14.81 -29.28 -27.73
CA LYS A 279 15.23 -30.44 -26.90
C LYS A 279 16.73 -30.55 -26.64
N ASP A 280 17.52 -29.58 -27.10
CA ASP A 280 18.98 -29.61 -27.14
C ASP A 280 19.50 -28.17 -27.01
N SER A 281 20.37 -27.94 -26.02
CA SER A 281 20.75 -26.60 -25.55
C SER A 281 21.63 -25.80 -26.51
N GLU A 282 22.13 -26.44 -27.57
CA GLU A 282 23.13 -25.84 -28.47
C GLU A 282 22.56 -25.41 -29.84
N LYS A 283 21.37 -25.90 -30.24
CA LYS A 283 20.76 -25.50 -31.52
C LYS A 283 19.81 -24.33 -31.30
N LYS A 284 20.23 -23.13 -31.73
CA LYS A 284 19.34 -21.98 -31.91
C LYS A 284 18.26 -22.33 -32.94
N VAL A 285 17.09 -22.76 -32.47
CA VAL A 285 15.91 -22.87 -33.33
C VAL A 285 15.39 -21.46 -33.57
N VAL A 286 15.46 -20.99 -34.82
CA VAL A 286 14.77 -19.78 -35.25
C VAL A 286 13.27 -20.06 -35.14
N LEU A 287 12.61 -19.35 -34.23
CA LEU A 287 11.16 -19.39 -34.11
C LEU A 287 10.56 -18.43 -35.15
N ASN A 288 9.79 -18.97 -36.09
CA ASN A 288 8.92 -18.18 -36.97
C ASN A 288 7.53 -17.96 -36.36
N ASP A 289 7.32 -18.42 -35.13
CA ASP A 289 6.05 -18.35 -34.43
C ASP A 289 5.76 -16.91 -33.97
N VAL A 290 4.56 -16.41 -34.26
CA VAL A 290 4.11 -15.04 -33.93
C VAL A 290 3.08 -15.04 -32.81
N TYR A 291 2.96 -13.90 -32.11
CA TYR A 291 1.86 -13.67 -31.17
C TYR A 291 0.74 -12.93 -31.89
N CYS A 292 -0.47 -13.47 -31.84
CA CYS A 292 -1.68 -12.80 -32.32
C CYS A 292 -2.30 -11.98 -31.17
N ASP A 293 -1.84 -10.75 -30.94
CA ASP A 293 -2.28 -9.96 -29.79
C ASP A 293 -3.68 -9.34 -29.96
N PHE A 294 -4.21 -9.33 -31.20
CA PHE A 294 -5.40 -8.57 -31.60
C PHE A 294 -6.58 -9.45 -32.04
N LEU A 295 -6.64 -10.69 -31.55
CA LEU A 295 -7.73 -11.62 -31.88
C LEU A 295 -9.11 -11.09 -31.49
N ASN A 296 -9.19 -10.20 -30.49
CA ASN A 296 -10.43 -9.53 -30.08
C ASN A 296 -11.00 -8.59 -31.16
N ILE A 297 -10.17 -8.15 -32.10
CA ILE A 297 -10.55 -7.35 -33.28
C ILE A 297 -10.31 -8.13 -34.58
N THR A 298 -10.26 -9.46 -34.51
CA THR A 298 -10.08 -10.37 -35.66
C THR A 298 -8.76 -10.17 -36.42
N ASP A 299 -7.69 -9.74 -35.72
CA ASP A 299 -6.38 -9.47 -36.32
C ASP A 299 -5.25 -10.34 -35.71
N CYS A 300 -4.42 -10.92 -36.60
CA CYS A 300 -3.17 -11.65 -36.35
C CYS A 300 -2.22 -11.48 -37.57
#